data_AF-A0A931SD48-F1
#
_entry.id   AF-A0A931SD48-F1
#
_cell.length_a   1.000
_cell.length_b   1.000
_cell.length_c   1.000
_cell.angle_alpha   90.00
_cell.angle_beta   90.00
_cell.angle_gamma   90.00
#
_symmetry.space_group_name_H-M   'P 1'
#
loop_
_entity.id
_entity.type
_entity.pdbx_description
1 polymer ?
#
loop_
_entity_poly.entity_id
_entity_poly.type
_entity_poly.pdbx_seq_one_letter_code
_entity_poly.pdbx_strand_id
1 'polypeptide(L)'
;MRWLIKTLLISLFLLSAYFLLADKAVVLADRLTELQTQIDQYQKEIDRLKVQQNTLNNQIAQFDAQIKLTELKISQTEEKINLLGGRIDSLEVSLQSLTSAFSRRAVETYKMARAGDPLFFVITSDDLSEAVSRFHYLQRIQVADRDLLIRLQKAQDTYKEQKTSLEQLQEELEQQRSNLNSQKAAKNNLLQLTRNDEKKYQQLLAAVRAEYEAIQAILAGKGTETEIGHVNEGERIASIIQGGSCNSGGTHTHFIVRKPDRTTDNPFNYLQSGIDFDNCSGSSCGSSDGDPFNPSGGWTWPVNPKIKFTQGYGYTWAVQNTWVGRIYNFHNGIDINSYAGSEVKAVRSGTLYRGSYNVGCTLRYVRVDHDDSDLDTLYLHVNY
;
A
#
# COMPACT_ATOMS: atom_id res chain seq x y z
N MET A 1 -1.86 -62.93 6.97
CA MET A 1 -0.59 -62.31 7.41
C MET A 1 -0.09 -61.17 6.50
N ARG A 2 0.03 -61.36 5.19
CA ARG A 2 0.55 -60.34 4.25
C ARG A 2 -0.26 -59.03 4.13
N TRP A 3 -1.57 -59.05 4.40
CA TRP A 3 -2.45 -57.86 4.38
C TRP A 3 -2.37 -57.00 5.65
N LEU A 4 -2.19 -57.66 6.81
CA LEU A 4 -1.96 -57.00 8.11
C LEU A 4 -0.61 -56.29 8.18
N ILE A 5 0.44 -56.84 7.54
CA ILE A 5 1.77 -56.23 7.50
C ILE A 5 1.78 -54.97 6.60
N LYS A 6 1.02 -54.96 5.50
CA LYS A 6 0.90 -53.80 4.60
C LYS A 6 0.09 -52.64 5.20
N THR A 7 -0.98 -52.94 5.95
CA THR A 7 -1.77 -51.93 6.69
C THR A 7 -0.98 -51.36 7.86
N LEU A 8 -0.19 -52.18 8.57
CA LEU A 8 0.71 -51.72 9.63
C LEU A 8 1.82 -50.80 9.09
N LEU A 9 2.45 -51.13 7.96
CA LEU A 9 3.51 -50.30 7.34
C LEU A 9 2.99 -48.96 6.80
N ILE A 10 1.78 -48.92 6.24
CA ILE A 10 1.13 -47.66 5.80
C ILE A 10 0.74 -46.81 7.01
N SER A 11 0.24 -47.44 8.09
CA SER A 11 -0.06 -46.72 9.34
C SER A 11 1.20 -46.16 10.02
N LEU A 12 2.33 -46.89 9.97
CA LEU A 12 3.62 -46.45 10.53
C LEU A 12 4.23 -45.31 9.71
N PHE A 13 4.09 -45.35 8.37
CA PHE A 13 4.55 -44.30 7.46
C PHE A 13 3.72 -43.02 7.60
N LEU A 14 2.38 -43.15 7.74
CA LEU A 14 1.48 -42.05 8.05
C LEU A 14 1.74 -41.46 9.44
N LEU A 15 2.08 -42.29 10.44
CA LEU A 15 2.47 -41.83 11.78
C LEU A 15 3.81 -41.06 11.75
N SER A 16 4.82 -41.54 11.02
CA SER A 16 6.11 -40.84 10.87
C SER A 16 6.00 -39.54 10.08
N ALA A 17 5.13 -39.49 9.07
CA ALA A 17 4.83 -38.26 8.35
C ALA A 17 4.06 -37.27 9.24
N TYR A 18 3.19 -37.77 10.13
CA TYR A 18 2.48 -36.95 11.12
C TYR A 18 3.43 -36.34 12.17
N PHE A 19 4.38 -37.10 12.70
CA PHE A 19 5.41 -36.57 13.62
C PHE A 19 6.33 -35.54 12.94
N LEU A 20 6.76 -35.78 11.69
CA LEU A 20 7.58 -34.81 10.94
C LEU A 20 6.81 -33.51 10.59
N LEU A 21 5.50 -33.61 10.31
CA LEU A 21 4.65 -32.45 10.08
C LEU A 21 4.34 -31.69 11.39
N ALA A 22 4.19 -32.41 12.51
CA ALA A 22 3.98 -31.81 13.82
C ALA A 22 5.22 -31.07 14.34
N ASP A 23 6.42 -31.64 14.21
CA ASP A 23 7.67 -30.98 14.59
C ASP A 23 7.92 -29.69 13.79
N LYS A 24 7.64 -29.72 12.47
CA LYS A 24 7.71 -28.52 11.62
C LYS A 24 6.70 -27.45 12.04
N ALA A 25 5.49 -27.84 12.44
CA ALA A 25 4.46 -26.91 12.89
C ALA A 25 4.82 -26.26 14.24
N VAL A 26 5.46 -27.00 15.17
CA VAL A 26 5.91 -26.48 16.47
C VAL A 26 7.07 -25.50 16.31
N VAL A 27 8.10 -25.86 15.54
CA VAL A 27 9.25 -24.96 15.27
C VAL A 27 8.81 -23.66 14.59
N LEU A 28 7.83 -23.75 13.69
CA LEU A 28 7.31 -22.58 12.98
C LEU A 28 6.43 -21.69 13.86
N ALA A 29 5.70 -22.27 14.83
CA ALA A 29 4.95 -21.53 15.84
C ALA A 29 5.87 -20.77 16.82
N ASP A 30 6.98 -21.40 17.25
CA ASP A 30 8.00 -20.74 18.07
C ASP A 30 8.63 -19.55 17.34
N ARG A 31 8.94 -19.73 16.04
CA ARG A 31 9.49 -18.65 15.20
C ARG A 31 8.52 -17.48 15.04
N LEU A 32 7.23 -17.74 14.85
CA LEU A 32 6.22 -16.67 14.79
C LEU A 32 6.10 -15.91 16.11
N THR A 33 6.22 -16.61 17.24
CA THR A 33 6.20 -16.00 18.59
C THR A 33 7.43 -15.13 18.83
N GLU A 34 8.60 -15.60 18.41
CA GLU A 34 9.85 -14.84 18.49
C GLU A 34 9.77 -13.58 17.61
N LEU A 35 9.31 -13.71 16.36
CA LEU A 35 9.11 -12.57 15.45
C LEU A 35 8.14 -11.55 16.04
N GLN A 36 7.03 -11.99 16.64
CA GLN A 36 6.07 -11.10 17.28
C GLN A 36 6.71 -10.33 18.44
N THR A 37 7.52 -11.01 19.26
CA THR A 37 8.23 -10.37 20.38
C THR A 37 9.19 -9.29 19.87
N GLN A 38 9.93 -9.55 18.79
CA GLN A 38 10.84 -8.57 18.18
C GLN A 38 10.06 -7.39 17.57
N ILE A 39 8.93 -7.65 16.90
CA ILE A 39 8.03 -6.61 16.37
C ILE A 39 7.59 -5.66 17.50
N ASP A 40 7.14 -6.20 18.63
CA ASP A 40 6.67 -5.40 19.77
C ASP A 40 7.81 -4.58 20.40
N GLN A 41 9.03 -5.13 20.45
CA GLN A 41 10.22 -4.41 20.92
C GLN A 41 10.57 -3.24 20.02
N TYR A 42 10.63 -3.45 18.70
CA TYR A 42 10.94 -2.38 17.74
C TYR A 42 9.83 -1.33 17.66
N GLN A 43 8.57 -1.72 17.87
CA GLN A 43 7.47 -0.76 17.97
C GLN A 43 7.67 0.19 19.16
N LYS A 44 8.04 -0.35 20.33
CA LYS A 44 8.35 0.46 21.53
C LYS A 44 9.58 1.35 21.33
N GLU A 45 10.63 0.83 20.67
CA GLU A 45 11.84 1.62 20.40
C GLU A 45 11.56 2.78 19.44
N ILE A 46 10.74 2.57 18.40
CA ILE A 46 10.28 3.65 17.52
C ILE A 46 9.55 4.73 18.32
N ASP A 47 8.63 4.34 19.20
CA ASP A 47 7.87 5.31 20.00
C ASP A 47 8.76 6.09 20.98
N ARG A 48 9.78 5.44 21.54
CA ARG A 48 10.82 6.10 22.34
C ARG A 48 11.63 7.10 21.50
N LEU A 49 12.09 6.70 20.31
CA LEU A 49 12.93 7.55 19.44
C LEU A 49 12.16 8.76 18.90
N LYS A 50 10.84 8.63 18.66
CA LYS A 50 9.97 9.74 18.23
C LYS A 50 9.96 10.93 19.21
N VAL A 51 10.14 10.67 20.51
CA VAL A 51 10.10 11.70 21.56
C VAL A 51 11.48 12.36 21.78
N GLN A 52 12.55 11.79 21.23
CA GLN A 52 13.90 12.33 21.37
C GLN A 52 14.16 13.54 20.47
N GLN A 53 15.27 14.24 20.70
CA GLN A 53 15.66 15.44 19.94
C GLN A 53 15.77 15.17 18.43
N ASN A 54 15.43 16.18 17.61
CA ASN A 54 15.54 16.13 16.16
C ASN A 54 17.00 16.31 15.71
N THR A 55 17.81 15.27 15.89
CA THR A 55 19.18 15.18 15.37
C THR A 55 19.24 14.23 14.19
N LEU A 56 20.27 14.35 13.36
CA LEU A 56 20.49 13.45 12.22
C LEU A 56 20.61 12.00 12.69
N ASN A 57 21.37 11.77 13.77
CA ASN A 57 21.53 10.44 14.35
C ASN A 57 20.21 9.84 14.84
N ASN A 58 19.35 10.64 15.49
CA ASN A 58 18.04 10.16 15.90
C ASN A 58 17.14 9.84 14.70
N GLN A 59 17.20 10.66 13.64
CA GLN A 59 16.44 10.39 12.41
C GLN A 59 16.92 9.10 11.71
N ILE A 60 18.23 8.86 11.66
CA ILE A 60 18.81 7.62 11.14
C ILE A 60 18.38 6.42 11.99
N ALA A 61 18.45 6.54 13.32
CA ALA A 61 18.02 5.48 14.23
C ALA A 61 16.53 5.13 14.07
N GLN A 62 15.68 6.13 13.83
CA GLN A 62 14.26 5.90 13.54
C GLN A 62 14.04 5.17 12.22
N PHE A 63 14.76 5.54 11.16
CA PHE A 63 14.73 4.79 9.91
C PHE A 63 15.21 3.36 10.10
N ASP A 64 16.29 3.13 10.84
CA ASP A 64 16.81 1.79 11.12
C ASP A 64 15.81 0.93 11.89
N ALA A 65 15.17 1.51 12.90
CA ALA A 65 14.14 0.81 13.67
C ALA A 65 12.90 0.49 12.81
N GLN A 66 12.46 1.41 11.95
CA GLN A 66 11.33 1.21 11.02
C GLN A 66 11.63 0.16 9.94
N ILE A 67 12.83 0.21 9.35
CA ILE A 67 13.30 -0.77 8.37
C ILE A 67 13.31 -2.16 9.02
N LYS A 68 13.89 -2.28 10.21
CA LYS A 68 13.97 -3.56 10.92
C LYS A 68 12.58 -4.09 11.30
N LEU A 69 11.69 -3.23 11.77
CA LEU A 69 10.28 -3.59 12.03
C LEU A 69 9.61 -4.15 10.76
N THR A 70 9.78 -3.47 9.63
CA THR A 70 9.18 -3.91 8.35
C THR A 70 9.79 -5.23 7.87
N GLU A 71 11.10 -5.43 7.99
CA GLU A 71 11.78 -6.70 7.68
C GLU A 71 11.28 -7.87 8.55
N LEU A 72 11.01 -7.61 9.84
CA LEU A 72 10.42 -8.61 10.74
C LEU A 72 8.97 -8.94 10.36
N LYS A 73 8.17 -7.94 9.97
CA LYS A 73 6.81 -8.15 9.48
C LYS A 73 6.78 -8.96 8.19
N ILE A 74 7.67 -8.65 7.23
CA ILE A 74 7.87 -9.43 6.00
C ILE A 74 8.17 -10.88 6.35
N SER A 75 9.13 -11.12 7.24
CA SER A 75 9.49 -12.47 7.68
C SER A 75 8.28 -13.19 8.30
N GLN A 76 7.49 -12.49 9.12
CA GLN A 76 6.28 -13.05 9.72
C GLN A 76 5.22 -13.41 8.67
N THR A 77 4.99 -12.55 7.68
CA THR A 77 4.06 -12.78 6.58
C THR A 77 4.51 -13.95 5.71
N GLU A 78 5.79 -14.03 5.37
CA GLU A 78 6.37 -15.15 4.62
C GLU A 78 6.19 -16.49 5.36
N GLU A 79 6.38 -16.52 6.67
CA GLU A 79 6.11 -17.73 7.46
C GLU A 79 4.62 -18.10 7.52
N LYS A 80 3.71 -17.11 7.59
CA LYS A 80 2.26 -17.36 7.51
C LYS A 80 1.86 -17.93 6.15
N ILE A 81 2.46 -17.42 5.07
CA ILE A 81 2.27 -17.92 3.70
C ILE A 81 2.73 -19.38 3.60
N ASN A 82 3.91 -19.71 4.13
CA ASN A 82 4.43 -21.08 4.13
C ASN A 82 3.52 -22.05 4.89
N LEU A 83 3.05 -21.65 6.08
CA LEU A 83 2.09 -22.43 6.87
C LEU A 83 0.79 -22.68 6.09
N LEU A 84 0.23 -21.63 5.52
CA LEU A 84 -1.04 -21.70 4.81
C LEU A 84 -0.91 -22.54 3.53
N GLY A 85 0.20 -22.40 2.80
CA GLY A 85 0.52 -23.23 1.63
C GLY A 85 0.53 -24.72 1.98
N GLY A 86 1.24 -25.13 3.04
CA GLY A 86 1.27 -26.53 3.48
C GLY A 86 -0.10 -27.08 3.93
N ARG A 87 -0.97 -26.22 4.49
CA ARG A 87 -2.36 -26.58 4.84
C ARG A 87 -3.22 -26.78 3.59
N ILE A 88 -3.06 -25.92 2.59
CA ILE A 88 -3.74 -26.02 1.29
C ILE A 88 -3.33 -27.32 0.58
N ASP A 89 -2.04 -27.66 0.55
CA ASP A 89 -1.54 -28.91 -0.04
C ASP A 89 -2.18 -30.14 0.63
N SER A 90 -2.28 -30.12 1.96
CA SER A 90 -2.91 -31.20 2.73
C SER A 90 -4.41 -31.31 2.47
N LEU A 91 -5.09 -30.17 2.31
CA LEU A 91 -6.52 -30.12 1.94
C LEU A 91 -6.75 -30.62 0.52
N GLU A 92 -5.85 -30.33 -0.42
CA GLU A 92 -5.95 -30.79 -1.81
C GLU A 92 -5.89 -32.32 -1.91
N VAL A 93 -4.95 -32.94 -1.19
CA VAL A 93 -4.87 -34.42 -1.08
C VAL A 93 -6.14 -35.00 -0.46
N SER A 94 -6.67 -34.35 0.59
CA SER A 94 -7.91 -34.77 1.25
C SER A 94 -9.12 -34.66 0.33
N LEU A 95 -9.23 -33.55 -0.41
CA LEU A 95 -10.27 -33.31 -1.41
C LEU A 95 -10.22 -34.33 -2.54
N GLN A 96 -9.03 -34.65 -3.07
CA GLN A 96 -8.87 -35.66 -4.10
C GLN A 96 -9.33 -37.04 -3.61
N SER A 97 -9.00 -37.37 -2.36
CA SER A 97 -9.42 -38.63 -1.73
C SER A 97 -10.93 -38.69 -1.52
N LEU A 98 -11.54 -37.64 -0.98
CA LEU A 98 -12.99 -37.54 -0.76
C LEU A 98 -13.77 -37.56 -2.08
N THR A 99 -13.28 -36.83 -3.10
CA THR A 99 -13.87 -36.79 -4.44
C THR A 99 -13.81 -38.17 -5.11
N SER A 100 -12.70 -38.89 -4.96
CA SER A 100 -12.55 -40.25 -5.47
C SER A 100 -13.51 -41.23 -4.77
N ALA A 101 -13.63 -41.14 -3.45
CA ALA A 101 -14.56 -41.94 -2.66
C ALA A 101 -16.02 -41.67 -3.06
N PHE A 102 -16.37 -40.39 -3.20
CA PHE A 102 -17.69 -39.95 -3.63
C PHE A 102 -18.00 -40.45 -5.04
N SER A 103 -17.07 -40.33 -5.98
CA SER A 103 -17.25 -40.78 -7.36
C SER A 103 -17.50 -42.30 -7.43
N ARG A 104 -16.71 -43.10 -6.70
CA ARG A 104 -16.93 -44.54 -6.60
C ARG A 104 -18.31 -44.85 -6.02
N ARG A 105 -18.70 -44.16 -4.95
CA ARG A 105 -19.98 -44.39 -4.30
C ARG A 105 -21.18 -43.99 -5.17
N ALA A 106 -21.07 -42.90 -5.92
CA ALA A 106 -22.07 -42.46 -6.88
C ALA A 106 -22.28 -43.51 -8.00
N VAL A 107 -21.21 -44.09 -8.52
CA VAL A 107 -21.26 -45.16 -9.52
C VAL A 107 -21.94 -46.41 -8.97
N GLU A 108 -21.58 -46.84 -7.75
CA GLU A 108 -22.22 -48.02 -7.13
C GLU A 108 -23.69 -47.76 -6.84
N THR A 109 -24.05 -46.57 -6.35
CA THR A 109 -25.46 -46.17 -6.14
C THR A 109 -26.24 -46.20 -7.46
N TYR A 110 -25.65 -45.72 -8.56
CA TYR A 110 -26.26 -45.77 -9.88
C TYR A 110 -26.48 -47.21 -10.39
N LYS A 111 -25.48 -48.08 -10.24
CA LYS A 111 -25.60 -49.51 -10.60
C LYS A 111 -26.69 -50.19 -9.79
N MET A 112 -26.75 -49.93 -8.50
CA MET A 112 -27.81 -50.44 -7.61
C MET A 112 -29.18 -49.98 -8.08
N ALA A 113 -29.35 -48.69 -8.38
CA ALA A 113 -30.62 -48.14 -8.89
C ALA A 113 -31.06 -48.76 -10.22
N ARG A 114 -30.10 -49.13 -11.10
CA ARG A 114 -30.40 -49.84 -12.36
C ARG A 114 -30.73 -51.32 -12.17
N ALA A 115 -30.21 -51.97 -11.14
CA ALA A 115 -30.45 -53.39 -10.87
C ALA A 115 -31.82 -53.67 -10.25
N GLY A 116 -32.53 -52.64 -9.79
CA GLY A 116 -33.87 -52.72 -9.20
C GLY A 116 -34.06 -51.71 -8.06
N ASP A 117 -35.27 -51.60 -7.51
CA ASP A 117 -35.51 -50.77 -6.32
C ASP A 117 -34.71 -51.34 -5.13
N PRO A 118 -33.86 -50.57 -4.43
CA PRO A 118 -33.19 -51.02 -3.21
C PRO A 118 -34.15 -51.58 -2.15
N LEU A 119 -35.41 -51.14 -2.13
CA LEU A 119 -36.46 -51.69 -1.27
C LEU A 119 -36.87 -53.10 -1.68
N PHE A 120 -36.74 -53.45 -2.97
CA PHE A 120 -36.98 -54.80 -3.45
C PHE A 120 -36.00 -55.81 -2.81
N PHE A 121 -34.74 -55.42 -2.57
CA PHE A 121 -33.77 -56.25 -1.84
C PHE A 121 -34.16 -56.51 -0.37
N VAL A 122 -34.91 -55.60 0.24
CA VAL A 122 -35.46 -55.77 1.60
C VAL A 122 -36.73 -56.65 1.57
N ILE A 123 -37.56 -56.52 0.54
CA ILE A 123 -38.84 -57.23 0.40
C ILE A 123 -38.63 -58.70 -0.01
N THR A 124 -37.54 -59.04 -0.71
CA THR A 124 -37.20 -60.42 -1.14
C THR A 124 -36.35 -61.20 -0.13
N SER A 125 -36.30 -60.80 1.13
CA SER A 125 -35.62 -61.55 2.20
C SER A 125 -36.35 -62.84 2.56
N ASP A 126 -35.61 -63.85 3.02
CA ASP A 126 -36.17 -65.17 3.35
C ASP A 126 -36.98 -65.15 4.66
N ASP A 127 -36.67 -64.21 5.58
CA ASP A 127 -37.39 -64.00 6.84
C ASP A 127 -37.38 -62.54 7.34
N LEU A 128 -38.18 -62.25 8.38
CA LEU A 128 -38.32 -60.92 8.97
C LEU A 128 -37.04 -60.40 9.63
N SER A 129 -36.22 -61.28 10.21
CA SER A 129 -34.94 -60.91 10.85
C SER A 129 -33.92 -60.47 9.81
N GLU A 130 -33.90 -61.15 8.66
CA GLU A 130 -33.09 -60.79 7.52
C GLU A 130 -33.58 -59.48 6.87
N ALA A 131 -34.88 -59.29 6.71
CA ALA A 131 -35.48 -58.04 6.22
C ALA A 131 -35.03 -56.83 7.05
N VAL A 132 -35.16 -56.92 8.38
CA VAL A 132 -34.77 -55.86 9.32
C VAL A 132 -33.27 -55.57 9.25
N SER A 133 -32.44 -56.62 9.13
CA SER A 133 -30.99 -56.47 8.99
C SER A 133 -30.62 -55.74 7.69
N ARG A 134 -31.19 -56.16 6.55
CA ARG A 134 -30.98 -55.52 5.23
C ARG A 134 -31.43 -54.05 5.25
N PHE A 135 -32.55 -53.73 5.89
CA PHE A 135 -33.02 -52.36 6.08
C PHE A 135 -32.03 -51.50 6.87
N HIS A 136 -31.52 -52.00 8.00
CA HIS A 136 -30.51 -51.29 8.79
C HIS A 136 -29.20 -51.08 8.01
N TYR A 137 -28.79 -52.02 7.15
CA TYR A 137 -27.63 -51.83 6.28
C TYR A 137 -27.85 -50.70 5.26
N LEU A 138 -29.01 -50.66 4.60
CA LEU A 138 -29.35 -49.57 3.67
C LEU A 138 -29.36 -48.21 4.38
N GLN A 139 -29.95 -48.13 5.58
CA GLN A 139 -29.95 -46.91 6.37
C GLN A 139 -28.53 -46.45 6.75
N ARG A 140 -27.66 -47.38 7.16
CA ARG A 140 -26.25 -47.07 7.48
C ARG A 140 -25.49 -46.54 6.26
N ILE A 141 -25.73 -47.13 5.09
CA ILE A 141 -25.14 -46.68 3.82
C ILE A 141 -25.58 -45.26 3.48
N GLN A 142 -26.88 -44.95 3.57
CA GLN A 142 -27.39 -43.60 3.32
C GLN A 142 -26.78 -42.54 4.26
N VAL A 143 -26.63 -42.88 5.54
CA VAL A 143 -25.98 -41.99 6.52
C VAL A 143 -24.52 -41.74 6.16
N ALA A 144 -23.78 -42.78 5.78
CA ALA A 144 -22.37 -42.66 5.38
C ALA A 144 -22.21 -41.82 4.09
N ASP A 145 -23.10 -41.98 3.12
CA ASP A 145 -23.09 -41.21 1.86
C ASP A 145 -23.35 -39.72 2.12
N ARG A 146 -24.30 -39.42 3.00
CA ARG A 146 -24.58 -38.04 3.43
C ARG A 146 -23.39 -37.43 4.18
N ASP A 147 -22.78 -38.18 5.10
CA ASP A 147 -21.59 -37.75 5.83
C ASP A 147 -20.41 -37.47 4.89
N LEU A 148 -20.20 -38.32 3.87
CA LEU A 148 -19.17 -38.10 2.84
C LEU A 148 -19.40 -36.79 2.06
N LEU A 149 -20.64 -36.52 1.64
CA LEU A 149 -21.01 -35.27 0.97
C LEU A 149 -20.75 -34.04 1.86
N ILE A 150 -21.13 -34.10 3.13
CA ILE A 150 -20.91 -33.01 4.09
C ILE A 150 -19.41 -32.75 4.27
N ARG A 151 -18.60 -33.81 4.39
CA ARG A 151 -17.14 -33.69 4.52
C ARG A 151 -16.50 -33.10 3.28
N LEU A 152 -16.93 -33.54 2.10
CA LEU A 152 -16.44 -33.01 0.82
C LEU A 152 -16.76 -31.51 0.71
N GLN A 153 -18.01 -31.12 0.97
CA GLN A 153 -18.44 -29.72 0.96
C GLN A 153 -17.60 -28.87 1.93
N LYS A 154 -17.49 -29.31 3.20
CA LYS A 154 -16.70 -28.60 4.22
C LYS A 154 -15.23 -28.44 3.82
N ALA A 155 -14.63 -29.49 3.25
CA ALA A 155 -13.25 -29.44 2.78
C ALA A 155 -13.10 -28.47 1.60
N GLN A 156 -14.08 -28.41 0.70
CA GLN A 156 -14.08 -27.50 -0.44
C GLN A 156 -14.22 -26.03 0.00
N ASP A 157 -15.13 -25.76 0.93
CA ASP A 157 -15.32 -24.43 1.51
C ASP A 157 -14.05 -23.96 2.24
N THR A 158 -13.48 -24.82 3.09
CA THR A 158 -12.23 -24.51 3.81
C THR A 158 -11.07 -24.25 2.85
N TYR A 159 -10.95 -25.04 1.78
CA TYR A 159 -9.92 -24.85 0.75
C TYR A 159 -10.05 -23.49 0.07
N LYS A 160 -11.29 -23.11 -0.30
CA LYS A 160 -11.57 -21.82 -0.94
C LYS A 160 -11.23 -20.65 -0.02
N GLU A 161 -11.65 -20.71 1.25
CA GLU A 161 -11.32 -19.69 2.25
C GLU A 161 -9.80 -19.53 2.42
N GLN A 162 -9.06 -20.63 2.55
CA GLN A 162 -7.61 -20.59 2.69
C GLN A 162 -6.89 -20.04 1.45
N LYS A 163 -7.37 -20.35 0.23
CA LYS A 163 -6.87 -19.75 -1.01
C LYS A 163 -7.02 -18.23 -1.00
N THR A 164 -8.18 -17.72 -0.62
CA THR A 164 -8.40 -16.26 -0.54
C THR A 164 -7.50 -15.63 0.53
N SER A 165 -7.34 -16.26 1.70
CA SER A 165 -6.40 -15.75 2.71
C SER A 165 -4.94 -15.74 2.23
N LEU A 166 -4.55 -16.71 1.38
CA LEU A 166 -3.20 -16.75 0.80
C LEU A 166 -2.99 -15.59 -0.17
N GLU A 167 -3.96 -15.30 -1.04
CA GLU A 167 -3.93 -14.15 -1.96
C GLU A 167 -3.79 -12.83 -1.17
N GLN A 168 -4.56 -12.66 -0.10
CA GLN A 168 -4.46 -11.47 0.77
C GLN A 168 -3.07 -11.32 1.42
N LEU A 169 -2.48 -12.41 1.92
CA LEU A 169 -1.13 -12.37 2.50
C LEU A 169 -0.06 -12.06 1.44
N GLN A 170 -0.24 -12.51 0.20
CA GLN A 170 0.67 -12.18 -0.90
C GLN A 170 0.58 -10.70 -1.27
N GLU A 171 -0.62 -10.13 -1.32
CA GLU A 171 -0.82 -8.69 -1.50
C GLU A 171 -0.20 -7.88 -0.35
N GLU A 172 -0.40 -8.30 0.90
CA GLU A 172 0.21 -7.67 2.07
C GLU A 172 1.74 -7.72 2.00
N LEU A 173 2.32 -8.86 1.61
CA LEU A 173 3.76 -9.03 1.46
C LEU A 173 4.35 -8.06 0.42
N GLU A 174 3.69 -7.90 -0.73
CA GLU A 174 4.14 -6.98 -1.78
C GLU A 174 4.04 -5.51 -1.32
N GLN A 175 2.98 -5.15 -0.58
CA GLN A 175 2.87 -3.82 0.05
C GLN A 175 3.99 -3.58 1.08
N GLN A 176 4.27 -4.56 1.93
CA GLN A 176 5.35 -4.47 2.93
C GLN A 176 6.72 -4.32 2.26
N ARG A 177 6.98 -5.04 1.17
CA ARG A 177 8.22 -4.92 0.37
C ARG A 177 8.36 -3.56 -0.30
N SER A 178 7.27 -3.04 -0.85
CA SER A 178 7.24 -1.69 -1.42
C SER A 178 7.59 -0.63 -0.36
N ASN A 179 6.92 -0.67 0.80
CA ASN A 179 7.21 0.23 1.92
C ASN A 179 8.65 0.12 2.42
N LEU A 180 9.21 -1.10 2.52
CA LEU A 180 10.61 -1.31 2.88
C LEU A 180 11.57 -0.59 1.90
N ASN A 181 11.29 -0.66 0.60
CA ASN A 181 12.08 0.02 -0.41
C ASN A 181 11.97 1.54 -0.28
N SER A 182 10.77 2.07 -0.04
CA SER A 182 10.55 3.51 0.20
C SER A 182 11.32 4.01 1.42
N GLN A 183 11.30 3.27 2.53
CA GLN A 183 12.05 3.61 3.75
C GLN A 183 13.56 3.60 3.50
N LYS A 184 14.08 2.59 2.78
CA LYS A 184 15.50 2.50 2.41
C LYS A 184 15.91 3.66 1.50
N ALA A 185 15.09 4.01 0.51
CA ALA A 185 15.34 5.13 -0.39
C ALA A 185 15.35 6.48 0.35
N ALA A 186 14.36 6.72 1.22
CA ALA A 186 14.28 7.94 2.02
C ALA A 186 15.47 8.10 2.97
N LYS A 187 15.89 7.02 3.64
CA LYS A 187 17.10 6.99 4.47
C LYS A 187 18.34 7.35 3.64
N ASN A 188 18.53 6.69 2.50
CA ASN A 188 19.68 6.92 1.63
C ASN A 188 19.72 8.35 1.10
N ASN A 189 18.57 8.93 0.73
CA ASN A 189 18.46 10.31 0.30
C ASN A 189 18.89 11.28 1.42
N LEU A 190 18.38 11.09 2.65
CA LEU A 190 18.80 11.90 3.80
C LEU A 190 20.32 11.82 4.03
N LEU A 191 20.90 10.63 3.95
CA LEU A 191 22.35 10.43 4.08
C LEU A 191 23.13 11.13 2.95
N GLN A 192 22.61 11.13 1.72
CA GLN A 192 23.24 11.80 0.58
C GLN A 192 23.20 13.33 0.73
N LEU A 193 22.06 13.89 1.16
CA LEU A 193 21.88 15.33 1.37
C LEU A 193 22.76 15.83 2.52
N THR A 194 22.76 15.11 3.64
CA THR A 194 23.49 15.52 4.85
C THR A 194 24.96 15.13 4.79
N ARG A 195 25.34 14.09 4.06
CA ARG A 195 26.68 13.50 4.07
C ARG A 195 27.17 13.20 5.49
N ASN A 196 26.27 12.72 6.36
CA ASN A 196 26.50 12.50 7.79
C ASN A 196 26.91 13.76 8.58
N ASP A 197 26.56 14.96 8.09
CA ASP A 197 26.85 16.23 8.74
C ASP A 197 25.60 16.77 9.45
N GLU A 198 25.64 16.78 10.79
CA GLU A 198 24.57 17.31 11.65
C GLU A 198 24.27 18.79 11.32
N LYS A 199 25.29 19.60 11.02
CA LYS A 199 25.08 21.02 10.72
C LYS A 199 24.27 21.19 9.44
N LYS A 200 24.54 20.37 8.42
CA LYS A 200 23.74 20.37 7.18
C LYS A 200 22.31 19.91 7.44
N TYR A 201 22.12 18.89 8.27
CA TYR A 201 20.79 18.46 8.66
C TYR A 201 20.00 19.58 9.36
N GLN A 202 20.60 20.29 10.31
CA GLN A 202 19.96 21.42 10.97
C GLN A 202 19.67 22.59 10.02
N GLN A 203 20.55 22.84 9.03
CA GLN A 203 20.30 23.82 7.97
C GLN A 203 19.10 23.43 7.09
N LEU A 204 18.98 22.15 6.71
CA LEU A 204 17.84 21.65 5.95
C LEU A 204 16.54 21.75 6.75
N LEU A 205 16.56 21.40 8.04
CA LEU A 205 15.41 21.56 8.94
C LEU A 205 14.98 23.03 9.07
N ALA A 206 15.94 23.94 9.20
CA ALA A 206 15.66 25.37 9.29
C ALA A 206 15.07 25.92 7.98
N ALA A 207 15.62 25.51 6.83
CA ALA A 207 15.12 25.88 5.51
C ALA A 207 13.66 25.45 5.33
N VAL A 208 13.35 24.15 5.50
CA VAL A 208 11.97 23.65 5.29
C VAL A 208 10.98 24.24 6.30
N ARG A 209 11.38 24.52 7.54
CA ARG A 209 10.52 25.25 8.50
C ARG A 209 10.21 26.67 8.03
N ALA A 210 11.24 27.38 7.58
CA ALA A 210 11.09 28.74 7.08
C ALA A 210 10.23 28.77 5.79
N GLU A 211 10.41 27.81 4.89
CA GLU A 211 9.55 27.61 3.72
C GLU A 211 8.09 27.41 4.14
N TYR A 212 7.83 26.45 5.03
CA TYR A 212 6.48 26.19 5.52
C TYR A 212 5.84 27.44 6.15
N GLU A 213 6.55 28.15 7.03
CA GLU A 213 6.08 29.41 7.63
C GLU A 213 5.76 30.46 6.57
N ALA A 214 6.63 30.62 5.57
CA ALA A 214 6.42 31.58 4.48
C ALA A 214 5.15 31.26 3.69
N ILE A 215 4.97 29.99 3.32
CA ILE A 215 3.78 29.57 2.56
C ILE A 215 2.52 29.80 3.40
N GLN A 216 2.51 29.44 4.68
CA GLN A 216 1.36 29.70 5.56
C GLN A 216 1.06 31.20 5.69
N ALA A 217 2.09 32.04 5.81
CA ALA A 217 1.92 33.49 5.88
C ALA A 217 1.39 34.09 4.57
N ILE A 218 1.89 33.63 3.43
CA ILE A 218 1.41 34.01 2.08
C ILE A 218 -0.06 33.61 1.91
N LEU A 219 -0.43 32.39 2.28
CA LEU A 219 -1.82 31.92 2.24
C LEU A 219 -2.74 32.75 3.15
N ALA A 220 -2.23 33.15 4.32
CA ALA A 220 -2.92 34.06 5.22
C ALA A 220 -2.95 35.53 4.76
N GLY A 221 -2.43 35.85 3.57
CA GLY A 221 -2.44 37.21 2.99
C GLY A 221 -1.45 38.17 3.66
N LYS A 222 -0.40 37.65 4.31
CA LYS A 222 0.64 38.46 4.97
C LYS A 222 1.83 38.77 4.06
N GLY A 223 1.81 38.33 2.81
CA GLY A 223 2.82 38.70 1.83
C GLY A 223 2.65 40.14 1.36
N THR A 224 3.75 40.77 0.97
CA THR A 224 3.71 42.10 0.34
C THR A 224 3.49 41.91 -1.15
N GLU A 225 2.36 42.40 -1.67
CA GLU A 225 1.97 42.25 -3.07
C GLU A 225 1.90 43.61 -3.78
N THR A 226 2.26 43.61 -5.07
CA THR A 226 2.04 44.72 -5.98
C THR A 226 1.23 44.22 -7.17
N GLU A 227 0.12 44.90 -7.45
CA GLU A 227 -0.69 44.66 -8.64
C GLU A 227 0.10 45.06 -9.89
N ILE A 228 0.13 44.16 -10.87
CA ILE A 228 0.83 44.38 -12.13
C ILE A 228 -0.15 44.69 -13.25
N GLY A 229 -1.32 44.05 -13.23
CA GLY A 229 -2.38 44.26 -14.20
C GLY A 229 -3.00 42.94 -14.65
N HIS A 230 -3.88 43.02 -15.63
CA HIS A 230 -4.57 41.87 -16.20
C HIS A 230 -3.65 41.00 -17.06
N VAL A 231 -3.81 39.68 -16.98
CA VAL A 231 -3.11 38.68 -17.80
C VAL A 231 -4.11 37.69 -18.38
N ASN A 232 -3.82 37.18 -19.58
CA ASN A 232 -4.65 36.17 -20.22
C ASN A 232 -4.22 34.75 -19.84
N GLU A 233 -5.14 33.79 -19.96
CA GLU A 233 -4.82 32.37 -19.88
C GLU A 233 -3.67 32.00 -20.84
N GLY A 234 -2.67 31.28 -20.31
CA GLY A 234 -1.47 30.88 -21.05
C GLY A 234 -0.40 31.98 -21.18
N GLU A 235 -0.64 33.20 -20.70
CA GLU A 235 0.35 34.26 -20.70
C GLU A 235 1.47 33.98 -19.68
N ARG A 236 2.71 34.30 -20.05
CA ARG A 236 3.87 34.14 -19.18
C ARG A 236 3.83 35.13 -18.02
N ILE A 237 3.80 34.62 -16.80
CA ILE A 237 3.73 35.43 -15.57
C ILE A 237 5.00 35.38 -14.73
N ALA A 238 5.78 34.30 -14.84
CA ALA A 238 7.01 34.12 -14.05
C ALA A 238 7.96 33.09 -14.70
N SER A 239 9.03 32.75 -13.97
CA SER A 239 9.95 31.67 -14.32
C SER A 239 10.42 30.89 -13.10
N ILE A 240 10.52 29.57 -13.21
CA ILE A 240 10.99 28.67 -12.15
C ILE A 240 12.45 28.97 -11.83
N ILE A 241 12.77 29.11 -10.53
CA ILE A 241 14.14 29.26 -10.06
C ILE A 241 14.93 27.99 -10.39
N GLN A 242 16.05 28.13 -11.09
CA GLN A 242 16.93 27.01 -11.41
C GLN A 242 17.85 26.71 -10.22
N GLY A 243 17.77 25.49 -9.68
CA GLY A 243 18.46 25.07 -8.47
C GLY A 243 17.61 25.28 -7.22
N GLY A 244 18.28 25.38 -6.06
CA GLY A 244 17.61 25.71 -4.81
C GLY A 244 17.13 27.16 -4.81
N SER A 245 15.92 27.38 -4.30
CA SER A 245 15.32 28.69 -4.07
C SER A 245 15.50 29.14 -2.61
N CYS A 246 14.88 30.25 -2.23
CA CYS A 246 14.76 30.62 -0.82
C CYS A 246 14.00 29.51 -0.06
N ASN A 247 14.68 28.90 0.90
CA ASN A 247 14.15 27.87 1.79
C ASN A 247 13.74 26.54 1.14
N SER A 248 14.03 26.33 -0.14
CA SER A 248 13.78 25.05 -0.83
C SER A 248 14.98 24.56 -1.63
N GLY A 249 15.14 23.23 -1.72
CA GLY A 249 16.38 22.59 -2.15
C GLY A 249 16.51 22.28 -3.65
N GLY A 250 15.42 22.32 -4.42
CA GLY A 250 15.43 21.87 -5.82
C GLY A 250 14.55 22.68 -6.76
N THR A 251 14.80 22.55 -8.06
CA THR A 251 14.06 23.23 -9.13
C THR A 251 12.61 22.72 -9.22
N HIS A 252 11.65 23.55 -8.83
CA HIS A 252 10.22 23.33 -9.04
C HIS A 252 9.48 24.67 -8.85
N THR A 253 8.26 24.75 -9.37
CA THR A 253 7.26 25.71 -8.89
C THR A 253 6.31 24.96 -7.96
N HIS A 254 6.02 25.58 -6.82
CA HIS A 254 4.96 25.12 -5.92
C HIS A 254 3.66 25.84 -6.30
N PHE A 255 2.71 25.10 -6.86
CA PHE A 255 1.47 25.63 -7.43
C PHE A 255 0.29 25.34 -6.50
N ILE A 256 -0.43 26.40 -6.12
CA ILE A 256 -1.55 26.34 -5.17
C ILE A 256 -2.80 26.92 -5.83
N VAL A 257 -3.94 26.27 -5.59
CA VAL A 257 -5.28 26.86 -5.79
C VAL A 257 -5.83 27.24 -4.41
N ARG A 258 -6.17 28.51 -4.22
CA ARG A 258 -6.66 29.07 -2.96
C ARG A 258 -8.10 29.56 -3.11
N LYS A 259 -8.95 29.20 -2.15
CA LYS A 259 -10.36 29.58 -2.05
C LYS A 259 -10.54 30.96 -1.38
N PRO A 260 -11.73 31.58 -1.46
CA PRO A 260 -12.02 32.86 -0.80
C PRO A 260 -11.76 32.86 0.70
N ASP A 261 -12.00 31.72 1.37
CA ASP A 261 -11.77 31.53 2.80
C ASP A 261 -10.29 31.31 3.16
N ARG A 262 -9.39 31.44 2.18
CA ARG A 262 -7.93 31.24 2.26
C ARG A 262 -7.49 29.79 2.51
N THR A 263 -8.41 28.84 2.44
CA THR A 263 -8.04 27.42 2.39
C THR A 263 -7.56 27.03 1.00
N THR A 264 -6.80 25.94 0.91
CA THR A 264 -6.32 25.41 -0.37
C THR A 264 -7.22 24.30 -0.88
N ASP A 265 -7.23 24.11 -2.19
CA ASP A 265 -7.84 22.95 -2.83
C ASP A 265 -6.81 22.17 -3.65
N ASN A 266 -7.11 20.91 -3.96
CA ASN A 266 -6.25 20.08 -4.78
C ASN A 266 -6.19 20.64 -6.22
N PRO A 267 -5.02 21.10 -6.71
CA PRO A 267 -4.89 21.63 -8.06
C PRO A 267 -5.33 20.66 -9.17
N PHE A 268 -5.25 19.34 -8.95
CA PHE A 268 -5.71 18.33 -9.91
C PHE A 268 -7.22 18.31 -10.15
N ASN A 269 -8.03 18.93 -9.27
CA ASN A 269 -9.46 19.13 -9.53
C ASN A 269 -9.70 20.12 -10.70
N TYR A 270 -8.71 20.95 -11.02
CA TYR A 270 -8.85 22.05 -11.98
C TYR A 270 -8.02 21.85 -13.23
N LEU A 271 -6.84 21.23 -13.13
CA LEU A 271 -5.92 21.04 -14.24
C LEU A 271 -6.41 19.96 -15.22
N GLN A 272 -6.18 20.20 -16.52
CA GLN A 272 -6.57 19.28 -17.58
C GLN A 272 -5.79 17.95 -17.55
N SER A 273 -6.48 16.88 -17.93
CA SER A 273 -5.88 15.54 -18.10
C SER A 273 -5.14 15.40 -19.45
N GLY A 274 -4.52 14.23 -19.68
CA GLY A 274 -3.91 13.90 -20.98
C GLY A 274 -2.57 14.58 -21.26
N ILE A 275 -1.84 14.98 -20.21
CA ILE A 275 -0.54 15.66 -20.32
C ILE A 275 0.60 14.66 -20.12
N ASP A 276 1.70 14.86 -20.85
CA ASP A 276 2.93 14.08 -20.69
C ASP A 276 3.67 14.47 -19.41
N PHE A 277 3.99 13.48 -18.57
CA PHE A 277 4.64 13.67 -17.28
C PHE A 277 5.54 12.48 -16.88
N ASP A 278 6.52 12.77 -16.02
CA ASP A 278 7.22 11.79 -15.21
C ASP A 278 6.83 11.99 -13.74
N ASN A 279 6.37 10.93 -13.10
CA ASN A 279 6.10 10.95 -11.66
C ASN A 279 7.40 10.69 -10.88
N CYS A 280 7.92 11.72 -10.22
CA CYS A 280 9.12 11.70 -9.39
C CYS A 280 8.84 12.01 -7.92
N SER A 281 7.61 11.79 -7.46
CA SER A 281 7.18 12.08 -6.09
C SER A 281 7.41 10.94 -5.09
N GLY A 282 7.71 9.73 -5.59
CA GLY A 282 7.95 8.55 -4.78
C GLY A 282 9.42 8.33 -4.42
N SER A 283 9.75 7.08 -4.09
CA SER A 283 11.12 6.65 -3.78
C SER A 283 12.13 6.88 -4.91
N SER A 284 11.66 6.93 -6.17
CA SER A 284 12.43 7.27 -7.35
C SER A 284 11.50 7.75 -8.48
N CYS A 285 12.06 8.36 -9.54
CA CYS A 285 11.25 8.69 -10.71
C CYS A 285 10.70 7.41 -11.38
N GLY A 286 9.37 7.36 -11.55
CA GLY A 286 8.64 6.24 -12.14
C GLY A 286 8.29 5.12 -11.17
N SER A 287 8.56 5.27 -9.87
CA SER A 287 8.19 4.26 -8.89
C SER A 287 6.68 4.22 -8.64
N SER A 288 6.17 3.03 -8.31
CA SER A 288 4.75 2.78 -8.06
C SER A 288 4.26 3.34 -6.72
N ASP A 289 5.16 3.78 -5.86
CA ASP A 289 4.87 4.39 -4.56
C ASP A 289 4.74 5.93 -4.62
N GLY A 290 4.84 6.53 -5.81
CA GLY A 290 4.65 7.97 -5.98
C GLY A 290 3.22 8.43 -5.65
N ASP A 291 3.07 9.73 -5.38
CA ASP A 291 1.77 10.37 -5.20
C ASP A 291 0.90 10.15 -6.44
N PRO A 292 -0.43 9.94 -6.27
CA PRO A 292 -1.35 9.84 -7.39
C PRO A 292 -1.30 11.09 -8.29
N PHE A 293 -1.28 10.87 -9.61
CA PHE A 293 -1.36 11.92 -10.61
C PHE A 293 -2.67 11.77 -11.40
N ASN A 294 -3.71 12.48 -10.97
CA ASN A 294 -5.08 12.32 -11.46
C ASN A 294 -5.79 13.66 -11.76
N PRO A 295 -5.22 14.50 -12.63
CA PRO A 295 -5.89 15.73 -13.09
C PRO A 295 -7.22 15.43 -13.78
N SER A 296 -8.25 16.22 -13.51
CA SER A 296 -9.62 15.98 -13.98
C SER A 296 -10.40 17.25 -14.38
N GLY A 297 -9.77 18.42 -14.33
CA GLY A 297 -10.41 19.69 -14.69
C GLY A 297 -10.16 20.09 -16.14
N GLY A 298 -10.28 21.39 -16.42
CA GLY A 298 -10.14 21.98 -17.76
C GLY A 298 -9.14 23.14 -17.87
N TRP A 299 -8.48 23.51 -16.78
CA TRP A 299 -7.49 24.58 -16.78
C TRP A 299 -6.20 24.13 -17.45
N THR A 300 -5.56 25.06 -18.16
CA THR A 300 -4.23 24.82 -18.71
C THR A 300 -3.19 24.64 -17.60
N TRP A 301 -2.08 23.98 -17.93
CA TRP A 301 -1.01 23.77 -16.97
C TRP A 301 -0.13 25.00 -16.79
N PRO A 302 0.32 25.28 -15.56
CA PRO A 302 1.15 26.42 -15.26
C PRO A 302 2.56 26.32 -15.87
N VAL A 303 2.97 25.13 -16.31
CA VAL A 303 4.26 24.84 -16.94
C VAL A 303 4.04 24.01 -18.21
N ASN A 304 5.00 24.06 -19.15
CA ASN A 304 4.91 23.30 -20.39
C ASN A 304 5.19 21.80 -20.14
N PRO A 305 4.46 20.86 -20.78
CA PRO A 305 4.89 19.46 -20.81
C PRO A 305 6.18 19.29 -21.62
N LYS A 306 6.99 18.25 -21.39
CA LYS A 306 6.80 17.16 -20.41
C LYS A 306 7.03 17.62 -18.96
N ILE A 307 6.11 17.29 -18.07
CA ILE A 307 6.13 17.70 -16.65
C ILE A 307 6.95 16.73 -15.82
N LYS A 308 7.79 17.24 -14.92
CA LYS A 308 8.38 16.47 -13.83
C LYS A 308 7.61 16.77 -12.55
N PHE A 309 6.83 15.82 -12.08
CA PHE A 309 6.01 15.95 -10.88
C PHE A 309 6.77 15.43 -9.65
N THR A 310 6.98 16.27 -8.64
CA THR A 310 7.84 15.93 -7.49
C THR A 310 7.09 15.82 -6.16
N GLN A 311 5.88 16.37 -6.03
CA GLN A 311 5.06 16.19 -4.84
C GLN A 311 3.59 16.56 -5.10
N GLY A 312 2.66 15.73 -4.62
CA GLY A 312 1.21 15.92 -4.74
C GLY A 312 0.59 16.83 -3.69
N TYR A 313 -0.73 16.92 -3.71
CA TYR A 313 -1.51 17.65 -2.70
C TYR A 313 -1.91 16.73 -1.53
N GLY A 314 -1.82 17.25 -0.31
CA GLY A 314 -2.31 16.61 0.90
C GLY A 314 -1.27 15.75 1.62
N TYR A 315 -1.67 14.54 2.02
CA TYR A 315 -0.81 13.60 2.76
C TYR A 315 0.06 12.79 1.80
N THR A 316 1.16 13.39 1.35
CA THR A 316 2.02 12.88 0.27
C THR A 316 3.00 11.80 0.71
N TRP A 317 3.62 11.13 -0.26
CA TRP A 317 4.73 10.21 -0.05
C TRP A 317 5.86 10.87 0.74
N ALA A 318 6.21 12.11 0.42
CA ALA A 318 7.27 12.85 1.11
C ALA A 318 6.94 13.06 2.60
N VAL A 319 5.70 13.42 2.93
CA VAL A 319 5.22 13.56 4.32
C VAL A 319 5.27 12.22 5.07
N GLN A 320 4.90 11.14 4.39
CA GLN A 320 4.84 9.80 4.98
C GLN A 320 6.21 9.18 5.23
N ASN A 321 7.13 9.34 4.27
CA ASN A 321 8.33 8.51 4.18
C ASN A 321 9.61 9.25 4.49
N THR A 322 9.61 10.59 4.53
CA THR A 322 10.84 11.36 4.68
C THR A 322 10.87 12.21 5.95
N TRP A 323 12.02 12.82 6.22
CA TRP A 323 12.24 13.66 7.40
C TRP A 323 11.39 14.94 7.39
N VAL A 324 10.84 15.35 6.24
CA VAL A 324 9.99 16.56 6.13
C VAL A 324 8.64 16.41 6.84
N GLY A 325 8.15 15.18 7.01
CA GLY A 325 6.91 14.88 7.74
C GLY A 325 6.91 15.30 9.22
N ARG A 326 8.09 15.64 9.78
CA ARG A 326 8.21 16.24 11.12
C ARG A 326 7.95 17.73 11.15
N ILE A 327 7.97 18.39 10.00
CA ILE A 327 7.82 19.84 9.87
C ILE A 327 6.40 20.17 9.47
N TYR A 328 5.87 19.45 8.47
CA TYR A 328 4.50 19.60 8.02
C TYR A 328 3.87 18.23 7.76
N ASN A 329 2.56 18.14 7.95
CA ASN A 329 1.76 16.92 7.77
C ASN A 329 0.83 16.99 6.55
N PHE A 330 0.85 18.09 5.81
CA PHE A 330 -0.03 18.34 4.68
C PHE A 330 0.66 19.26 3.67
N HIS A 331 0.67 18.87 2.40
CA HIS A 331 1.16 19.70 1.29
C HIS A 331 -0.01 20.44 0.65
N ASN A 332 0.07 21.76 0.60
CA ASN A 332 -1.05 22.65 0.25
C ASN A 332 -1.10 23.04 -1.25
N GLY A 333 -0.28 22.40 -2.06
CA GLY A 333 -0.22 22.58 -3.51
C GLY A 333 0.33 21.34 -4.20
N ILE A 334 0.84 21.52 -5.42
CA ILE A 334 1.64 20.52 -6.13
C ILE A 334 3.00 21.11 -6.48
N ASP A 335 4.04 20.26 -6.41
CA ASP A 335 5.38 20.64 -6.85
C ASP A 335 5.66 20.03 -8.22
N ILE A 336 5.92 20.90 -9.17
CA ILE A 336 6.11 20.53 -10.57
C ILE A 336 7.25 21.33 -11.19
N ASN A 337 7.94 20.71 -12.14
CA ASN A 337 8.90 21.35 -13.01
C ASN A 337 8.62 20.94 -14.47
N SER A 338 9.25 21.59 -15.43
CA SER A 338 9.14 21.26 -16.85
C SER A 338 10.50 20.90 -17.44
N TYR A 339 10.52 19.86 -18.27
CA TYR A 339 11.68 19.54 -19.10
C TYR A 339 11.80 20.47 -20.32
N ALA A 340 10.73 21.19 -20.68
CA ALA A 340 10.67 22.06 -21.85
C ALA A 340 11.10 23.51 -21.56
N GLY A 341 11.38 23.86 -20.30
CA GLY A 341 11.88 25.17 -19.92
C GLY A 341 11.44 25.59 -18.51
N SER A 342 11.79 26.81 -18.12
CA SER A 342 11.47 27.37 -16.81
C SER A 342 10.25 28.29 -16.82
N GLU A 343 9.51 28.36 -17.92
CA GLU A 343 8.38 29.28 -18.07
C GLU A 343 7.21 28.90 -17.15
N VAL A 344 6.65 29.90 -16.47
CA VAL A 344 5.41 29.78 -15.69
C VAL A 344 4.33 30.66 -16.30
N LYS A 345 3.15 30.09 -16.53
CA LYS A 345 2.03 30.71 -17.22
C LYS A 345 0.78 30.78 -16.34
N ALA A 346 -0.05 31.79 -16.57
CA ALA A 346 -1.36 31.89 -15.96
C ALA A 346 -2.23 30.71 -16.41
N VAL A 347 -2.83 29.98 -15.46
CA VAL A 347 -3.67 28.80 -15.78
C VAL A 347 -5.06 29.21 -16.27
N ARG A 348 -5.48 30.44 -15.96
CA ARG A 348 -6.71 31.13 -16.38
C ARG A 348 -6.44 32.64 -16.36
N SER A 349 -7.23 33.42 -17.10
CA SER A 349 -7.15 34.89 -17.08
C SER A 349 -7.45 35.47 -15.69
N GLY A 350 -6.91 36.65 -15.41
CA GLY A 350 -7.12 37.32 -14.13
C GLY A 350 -6.21 38.51 -13.90
N THR A 351 -6.25 39.05 -12.68
CA THR A 351 -5.36 40.12 -12.25
C THR A 351 -4.10 39.55 -11.60
N LEU A 352 -2.93 39.87 -12.17
CA LEU A 352 -1.62 39.43 -11.70
C LEU A 352 -1.09 40.33 -10.59
N TYR A 353 -0.66 39.68 -9.50
CA TYR A 353 0.07 40.27 -8.40
C TYR A 353 1.46 39.64 -8.30
N ARG A 354 2.47 40.48 -8.09
CA ARG A 354 3.83 40.04 -7.75
C ARG A 354 4.03 40.21 -6.25
N GLY A 355 4.35 39.11 -5.58
CA GLY A 355 4.36 39.03 -4.13
C GLY A 355 5.67 38.51 -3.56
N SER A 356 5.98 38.93 -2.34
CA SER A 356 7.08 38.31 -1.59
C SER A 356 6.81 38.23 -0.10
N TYR A 357 7.49 37.30 0.57
CA TYR A 357 7.52 37.17 2.02
C TYR A 357 8.95 36.94 2.49
N ASN A 358 9.35 37.59 3.59
CA ASN A 358 10.70 37.48 4.12
C ASN A 358 10.71 36.64 5.41
N VAL A 359 11.51 35.58 5.41
CA VAL A 359 11.69 34.64 6.53
C VAL A 359 13.15 34.15 6.54
N GLY A 360 14.07 35.04 6.91
CA GLY A 360 15.51 34.81 6.79
C GLY A 360 16.06 34.90 5.36
N CYS A 361 15.24 34.59 4.36
CA CYS A 361 15.41 34.96 2.96
C CYS A 361 14.07 35.39 2.34
N THR A 362 14.11 35.98 1.15
CA THR A 362 12.91 36.45 0.44
C THR A 362 12.35 35.35 -0.47
N LEU A 363 11.20 34.80 -0.10
CA LEU A 363 10.41 33.92 -0.96
C LEU A 363 9.54 34.77 -1.87
N ARG A 364 9.79 34.69 -3.18
CA ARG A 364 9.01 35.34 -4.23
C ARG A 364 7.90 34.42 -4.71
N TYR A 365 6.77 35.01 -5.04
CA TYR A 365 5.63 34.32 -5.62
C TYR A 365 4.86 35.25 -6.56
N VAL A 366 4.10 34.68 -7.48
CA VAL A 366 3.05 35.40 -8.19
C VAL A 366 1.69 34.87 -7.77
N ARG A 367 0.69 35.74 -7.73
CA ARG A 367 -0.71 35.40 -7.49
C ARG A 367 -1.55 35.89 -8.66
N VAL A 368 -2.48 35.08 -9.13
CA VAL A 368 -3.49 35.50 -10.11
C VAL A 368 -4.86 35.37 -9.47
N ASP A 369 -5.56 36.49 -9.37
CA ASP A 369 -6.97 36.58 -8.97
C ASP A 369 -7.85 36.39 -10.22
N HIS A 370 -8.59 35.29 -10.30
CA HIS A 370 -9.22 34.87 -11.56
C HIS A 370 -10.51 35.62 -11.87
N ASP A 371 -10.73 35.97 -13.14
CA ASP A 371 -11.91 36.75 -13.55
C ASP A 371 -13.23 35.95 -13.43
N ASP A 372 -13.16 34.63 -13.60
CA ASP A 372 -14.32 33.74 -13.75
C ASP A 372 -14.68 32.97 -12.49
N SER A 373 -13.97 33.19 -11.38
CA SER A 373 -14.23 32.54 -10.10
C SER A 373 -13.59 33.32 -8.95
N ASP A 374 -14.07 33.14 -7.73
CA ASP A 374 -13.43 33.72 -6.54
C ASP A 374 -12.16 32.93 -6.11
N LEU A 375 -11.49 32.26 -7.05
CA LEU A 375 -10.28 31.47 -6.79
C LEU A 375 -9.03 32.29 -7.11
N ASP A 376 -8.05 32.19 -6.23
CA ASP A 376 -6.69 32.63 -6.50
C ASP A 376 -5.83 31.43 -6.90
N THR A 377 -4.87 31.64 -7.79
CA THR A 377 -3.72 30.74 -7.93
C THR A 377 -2.43 31.39 -7.46
N LEU A 378 -1.59 30.63 -6.76
CA LEU A 378 -0.28 31.06 -6.32
C LEU A 378 0.81 30.17 -6.91
N TYR A 379 1.91 30.81 -7.31
CA TYR A 379 3.05 30.17 -7.94
C TYR A 379 4.29 30.60 -7.18
N LEU A 380 4.84 29.69 -6.39
CA LEU A 380 5.97 29.95 -5.49
C LEU A 380 7.24 29.31 -6.07
N HIS A 381 8.40 29.72 -5.55
CA HIS A 381 9.73 29.35 -6.06
C HIS A 381 10.00 29.83 -7.48
N VAL A 382 9.54 31.05 -7.76
CA VAL A 382 9.65 31.71 -9.06
C VAL A 382 10.41 33.04 -9.00
N ASN A 383 10.94 33.46 -10.14
CA ASN A 383 11.44 34.81 -10.43
C ASN A 383 10.51 35.50 -11.43
N TYR A 384 10.40 36.83 -11.33
CA TYR A 384 9.55 37.67 -12.17
C TYR A 384 10.13 39.08 -12.36
#